data_AF-A0A950XZS8-F1
#
_entry.id   AF-A0A950XZS8-F1
#
_cell.length_a   1.000
_cell.length_b   1.000
_cell.length_c   1.000
_cell.angle_alpha   90.00
_cell.angle_beta   90.00
_cell.angle_gamma   90.00
#
_symmetry.space_group_name_H-M   'P 1'
#
loop_
_entity.id
_entity.type
_entity.pdbx_description
1 polymer ?
#
loop_
_entity_poly.entity_id
_entity_poly.type
_entity_poly.pdbx_seq_one_letter_code
_entity_poly.pdbx_strand_id
1 'polypeptide(L)'
;MILVDGGPLVAIADADDQHHSSCKTALASLREPLGTVWPVLAEAMYLLTDLPDGQNALWEMIARGAVALLPLDFVDVPRIRELMGKYSDRGMDLADAALIRVAER
;
A
#
# COMPACT_ATOMS: atom_id res chain seq x y z
N MET A 1 4.87 12.98 -4.58
CA MET A 1 4.22 11.67 -4.73
C MET A 1 3.53 11.36 -3.43
N ILE A 2 2.37 10.71 -3.48
CA ILE A 2 1.65 10.24 -2.30
C ILE A 2 1.89 8.74 -2.20
N LEU A 3 2.30 8.28 -1.02
CA LEU A 3 2.44 6.87 -0.73
C LEU A 3 1.09 6.30 -0.30
N VAL A 4 0.71 5.17 -0.89
CA VAL A 4 -0.57 4.51 -0.65
C VAL A 4 -0.34 3.23 0.13
N ASP A 5 -0.99 3.16 1.28
CA ASP A 5 -0.97 2.05 2.20
C ASP A 5 -1.99 0.96 1.81
N GLY A 6 -1.94 -0.20 2.48
CA GLY A 6 -2.79 -1.37 2.20
C GLY A 6 -4.27 -1.07 2.40
N GLY A 7 -4.63 -0.38 3.50
CA GLY A 7 -6.01 -0.03 3.81
C GLY A 7 -6.74 0.70 2.67
N PRO A 8 -6.23 1.84 2.17
CA PRO A 8 -6.82 2.51 1.01
C PRO A 8 -6.88 1.65 -0.26
N LEU A 9 -5.87 0.81 -0.52
CA LEU A 9 -5.89 -0.09 -1.68
C LEU A 9 -7.03 -1.11 -1.58
N VAL A 10 -7.19 -1.75 -0.42
CA VAL A 10 -8.28 -2.67 -0.13
C VAL A 10 -9.62 -1.97 -0.24
N ALA A 11 -9.78 -0.81 0.41
CA ALA A 11 -11.02 -0.06 0.41
C ALA A 11 -11.43 0.43 -0.99
N ILE A 12 -10.48 0.74 -1.88
CA ILE A 12 -10.82 1.11 -3.26
C ILE A 12 -11.22 -0.13 -4.08
N ALA A 13 -10.59 -1.27 -3.82
CA ALA A 13 -10.81 -2.52 -4.56
C ALA A 13 -12.06 -3.29 -4.11
N ASP A 14 -12.45 -3.18 -2.85
CA ASP A 14 -13.67 -3.76 -2.28
C ASP A 14 -14.78 -2.69 -2.23
N ALA A 15 -15.87 -2.92 -2.97
CA ALA A 15 -17.00 -1.99 -3.03
C ALA A 15 -17.85 -1.99 -1.75
N ASP A 16 -17.77 -3.06 -0.95
CA ASP A 16 -18.51 -3.22 0.30
C ASP A 16 -17.70 -2.74 1.53
N ASP A 17 -16.42 -2.36 1.34
CA ASP A 17 -15.60 -1.80 2.41
C ASP A 17 -16.22 -0.49 2.95
N GLN A 18 -16.27 -0.36 4.27
CA GLN A 18 -16.88 0.79 4.95
C GLN A 18 -16.23 2.14 4.58
N HIS A 19 -14.98 2.13 4.13
CA HIS A 19 -14.21 3.29 3.70
C HIS A 19 -14.17 3.47 2.18
N HIS A 20 -14.81 2.59 1.39
CA HIS A 20 -14.80 2.63 -0.07
C HIS A 20 -15.16 4.01 -0.63
N SER A 21 -16.28 4.58 -0.17
CA SER A 21 -16.74 5.89 -0.62
C SER A 21 -15.75 7.00 -0.28
N SER A 22 -15.22 7.02 0.94
CA SER A 22 -14.23 8.02 1.34
C SER A 22 -12.93 7.91 0.55
N CYS A 23 -12.43 6.69 0.33
CA CYS A 23 -11.20 6.46 -0.42
C CYS A 23 -11.36 6.82 -1.91
N LYS A 24 -12.51 6.50 -2.54
CA LYS A 24 -12.78 6.95 -3.92
C LYS A 24 -12.88 8.45 -4.05
N THR A 25 -13.55 9.13 -3.10
CA THR A 25 -13.63 10.60 -3.11
C THR A 25 -12.25 11.23 -2.94
N ALA A 26 -11.43 10.72 -2.01
CA ALA A 26 -10.06 11.18 -1.83
C ALA A 26 -9.25 10.97 -3.12
N LEU A 27 -9.25 9.75 -3.69
CA LEU A 27 -8.55 9.42 -4.92
C LEU A 27 -8.91 10.36 -6.08
N ALA A 28 -10.19 10.70 -6.25
CA ALA A 28 -10.64 11.61 -7.31
C ALA A 28 -10.13 13.05 -7.14
N SER A 29 -9.82 13.45 -5.89
CA SER A 29 -9.31 14.79 -5.57
C SER A 29 -7.79 14.91 -5.70
N LEU A 30 -7.04 13.81 -5.59
CA LEU A 30 -5.59 13.80 -5.67
C LEU A 30 -5.11 14.11 -7.10
N ARG A 31 -4.01 14.85 -7.21
CA ARG A 31 -3.38 15.21 -8.49
C ARG A 31 -1.94 14.72 -8.60
N GLU A 32 -1.33 14.42 -7.47
CA GLU A 32 0.01 13.91 -7.34
C GLU A 32 0.08 12.43 -7.73
N PRO A 33 1.20 11.97 -8.32
CA PRO A 33 1.42 10.55 -8.57
C PRO A 33 1.31 9.74 -7.28
N LEU A 34 0.74 8.55 -7.39
CA LEU A 34 0.60 7.59 -6.31
C LEU A 34 1.68 6.51 -6.41
N GLY A 35 2.17 6.05 -5.27
CA GLY A 35 3.13 4.94 -5.21
C GLY A 35 2.90 4.03 -4.01
N THR A 36 3.26 2.77 -4.14
CA THR A 36 3.24 1.77 -3.06
C THR A 36 4.44 0.83 -3.19
N VAL A 37 4.55 -0.18 -2.33
CA VAL A 37 5.65 -1.15 -2.32
C VAL A 37 5.13 -2.58 -2.33
N TRP A 38 5.98 -3.53 -2.74
CA TRP A 38 5.62 -4.96 -2.78
C TRP A 38 5.06 -5.51 -1.47
N PRO A 39 5.61 -5.20 -0.27
CA PRO A 39 5.02 -5.64 0.99
C PRO A 39 3.57 -5.18 1.21
N VAL A 40 3.27 -3.91 0.91
CA VAL A 40 1.91 -3.36 1.01
C VAL A 40 0.98 -4.03 -0.01
N LEU A 41 1.45 -4.22 -1.25
CA LEU A 41 0.65 -4.91 -2.26
C LEU A 41 0.37 -6.37 -1.87
N ALA A 42 1.35 -7.07 -1.30
CA ALA A 42 1.19 -8.45 -0.85
C ALA A 42 0.18 -8.56 0.32
N GLU A 43 0.22 -7.63 1.27
CA GLU A 43 -0.76 -7.54 2.35
C GLU A 43 -2.16 -7.29 1.79
N ALA A 44 -2.33 -6.28 0.92
CA ALA A 44 -3.62 -5.95 0.32
C ALA A 44 -4.20 -7.13 -0.49
N MET A 45 -3.35 -7.85 -1.24
CA MET A 45 -3.76 -9.07 -1.95
C MET A 45 -4.23 -10.16 -0.99
N TYR A 46 -3.54 -10.33 0.15
CA TYR A 46 -3.94 -11.29 1.17
C TYR A 46 -5.29 -10.93 1.80
N LEU A 47 -5.52 -9.66 2.13
CA LEU A 47 -6.80 -9.18 2.68
C LEU A 47 -7.97 -9.36 1.70
N LEU A 48 -7.70 -9.32 0.40
CA LEU A 48 -8.68 -9.56 -0.66
C LEU A 48 -8.76 -11.02 -1.15
N THR A 49 -8.25 -11.99 -0.38
CA THR A 49 -8.21 -13.41 -0.83
C THR A 49 -9.59 -13.97 -1.21
N ASP A 50 -10.64 -13.54 -0.51
CA ASP A 50 -12.02 -13.97 -0.78
C ASP A 50 -12.72 -13.11 -1.87
N LEU A 51 -12.01 -12.12 -2.43
CA LEU A 51 -12.49 -11.18 -3.45
C LEU A 51 -11.57 -11.18 -4.68
N PRO A 52 -11.68 -12.19 -5.58
CA PRO A 52 -10.85 -12.28 -6.78
C PRO A 52 -10.91 -11.03 -7.68
N ASP A 53 -12.08 -10.41 -7.78
CA ASP A 53 -12.26 -9.17 -8.54
C ASP A 53 -11.53 -7.99 -7.89
N GLY A 54 -11.44 -7.96 -6.56
CA GLY A 54 -10.64 -6.98 -5.82
C GLY A 54 -9.15 -7.14 -6.07
N GLN A 55 -8.63 -8.38 -6.04
CA GLN A 55 -7.23 -8.66 -6.40
C GLN A 55 -6.93 -8.25 -7.85
N ASN A 56 -7.84 -8.55 -8.78
CA ASN A 56 -7.72 -8.12 -10.18
C ASN A 56 -7.72 -6.59 -10.30
N ALA A 57 -8.56 -5.89 -9.53
CA ALA A 57 -8.56 -4.43 -9.52
C ALA A 57 -7.21 -3.85 -9.07
N LEU A 58 -6.56 -4.44 -8.06
CA LEU A 58 -5.19 -4.06 -7.66
C LEU A 58 -4.18 -4.28 -8.79
N TRP A 59 -4.24 -5.42 -9.48
CA TRP A 59 -3.37 -5.66 -10.63
C TRP A 59 -3.58 -4.63 -11.74
N GLU A 60 -4.82 -4.29 -12.04
CA GLU A 60 -5.15 -3.26 -13.02
C GLU A 60 -4.60 -1.89 -12.62
N MET A 61 -4.68 -1.50 -11.34
CA MET A 61 -4.10 -0.24 -10.86
C MET A 61 -2.60 -0.16 -11.12
N ILE A 62 -1.86 -1.26 -10.86
CA ILE A 62 -0.42 -1.33 -11.10
C ILE A 62 -0.12 -1.35 -12.61
N ALA A 63 -0.78 -2.22 -13.37
CA ALA A 63 -0.52 -2.39 -14.80
C ALA A 63 -0.82 -1.14 -15.63
N ARG A 64 -1.84 -0.36 -15.22
CA ARG A 64 -2.20 0.92 -15.85
C ARG A 64 -1.32 2.09 -15.36
N GLY A 65 -0.46 1.87 -14.37
CA GLY A 65 0.36 2.92 -13.76
C GLY A 65 -0.42 3.91 -12.91
N ALA A 66 -1.64 3.57 -12.48
CA ALA A 66 -2.42 4.39 -11.57
C ALA A 66 -1.77 4.47 -10.17
N VAL A 67 -1.09 3.38 -9.76
CA VAL A 67 -0.22 3.33 -8.60
C VAL A 67 1.13 2.77 -9.03
N ALA A 68 2.19 3.53 -8.82
CA ALA A 68 3.55 3.09 -9.12
C ALA A 68 4.06 2.11 -8.05
N LEU A 69 4.71 1.02 -8.48
CA LEU A 69 5.36 0.10 -7.57
C LEU A 69 6.81 0.52 -7.36
N LEU A 70 7.11 1.02 -6.16
CA LEU A 70 8.39 1.62 -5.82
C LEU A 70 9.41 0.56 -5.41
N PRO A 71 10.67 0.69 -5.84
CA PRO A 71 11.69 -0.31 -5.61
C PRO A 71 12.17 -0.30 -4.15
N LEU A 72 12.39 -1.50 -3.63
CA LEU A 72 13.08 -1.77 -2.38
C LEU A 72 14.25 -2.69 -2.68
N ASP A 73 15.43 -2.31 -2.22
CA ASP A 73 16.66 -3.05 -2.46
C ASP A 73 17.29 -3.53 -1.15
N PHE A 74 18.34 -4.35 -1.24
CA PHE A 74 19.02 -4.89 -0.06
C PHE A 74 19.55 -3.80 0.89
N VAL A 75 19.87 -2.61 0.37
CA VAL A 75 20.30 -1.44 1.15
C VAL A 75 19.22 -0.92 2.11
N ASP A 76 17.95 -1.21 1.84
CA ASP A 76 16.82 -0.75 2.64
C ASP A 76 16.55 -1.65 3.86
N VAL A 77 16.99 -2.91 3.81
CA VAL A 77 16.74 -3.95 4.83
C VAL A 77 17.17 -3.53 6.25
N PRO A 78 18.39 -2.97 6.47
CA PRO A 78 18.81 -2.58 7.82
C PRO A 78 17.87 -1.55 8.45
N ARG A 79 17.40 -0.58 7.64
CA ARG A 79 16.54 0.51 8.11
C ARG A 79 15.10 0.02 8.35
N ILE A 80 14.57 -0.84 7.48
CA ILE A 80 13.26 -1.50 7.71
C ILE A 80 13.28 -2.25 9.04
N ARG A 81 14.33 -3.05 9.30
CA ARG A 81 14.48 -3.78 10.57
C ARG A 81 14.53 -2.85 11.78
N GLU A 82 15.25 -1.72 11.66
CA GLU A 82 15.33 -0.72 12.73
C GLU A 82 13.95 -0.10 13.02
N LEU A 83 13.18 0.26 11.98
CA LEU A 83 11.83 0.81 12.12
C LEU A 83 10.90 -0.17 12.83
N MET A 84 10.87 -1.44 12.40
CA MET A 84 10.06 -2.47 13.06
C MET A 84 10.46 -2.67 14.53
N GLY A 85 11.76 -2.62 14.85
CA GLY A 85 12.24 -2.66 16.23
C GLY A 85 11.78 -1.45 17.05
N LYS A 86 11.93 -0.25 16.49
CA LYS A 86 11.57 1.03 17.11
C LYS A 86 10.09 1.15 17.43
N TYR A 87 9.22 0.64 16.56
CA TYR A 87 7.76 0.75 16.68
C TYR A 87 7.07 -0.58 17.04
N SER A 88 7.82 -1.51 17.62
CA SER A 88 7.32 -2.83 18.02
C SER A 88 6.19 -2.76 19.05
N ASP A 89 6.12 -1.70 19.85
CA ASP A 89 5.04 -1.43 20.82
C ASP A 89 3.73 -0.96 20.17
N ARG A 90 3.75 -0.62 18.87
CA ARG A 90 2.60 -0.11 18.11
C ARG A 90 2.06 -1.08 17.07
N GLY A 91 2.63 -2.29 16.98
CA GLY A 91 2.21 -3.30 16.03
C GLY A 91 2.64 -3.02 14.59
N MET A 92 3.70 -2.22 14.39
CA MET A 92 4.26 -1.97 13.07
C MET A 92 4.65 -3.29 12.39
N ASP A 93 4.23 -3.46 11.15
CA ASP A 93 4.56 -4.62 10.36
C ASP A 93 5.60 -4.32 9.26
N LEU A 94 5.80 -5.30 8.35
CA LEU A 94 6.72 -5.14 7.23
C LEU A 94 6.21 -4.15 6.18
N ALA A 95 4.90 -4.09 5.94
CA ALA A 95 4.28 -3.19 4.97
C ALA A 95 4.48 -1.73 5.38
N ASP A 96 4.15 -1.42 6.64
CA ASP A 96 4.37 -0.13 7.28
C ASP A 96 5.83 0.31 7.19
N ALA A 97 6.75 -0.55 7.66
CA ALA A 97 8.17 -0.23 7.74
C ALA A 97 8.79 -0.03 6.35
N ALA A 98 8.35 -0.84 5.37
CA ALA A 98 8.79 -0.72 3.98
C ALA A 98 8.28 0.58 3.33
N LEU A 99 7.03 0.97 3.59
CA LEU A 99 6.44 2.19 3.06
C LEU A 99 7.12 3.44 3.66
N ILE A 100 7.33 3.46 4.98
CA ILE A 100 8.10 4.51 5.66
C ILE A 100 9.52 4.57 5.12
N ARG A 101 10.17 3.41 4.89
CA ARG A 101 11.53 3.40 4.37
C ARG A 101 11.63 4.06 2.99
N VAL A 102 10.65 3.84 2.12
CA VAL A 102 10.59 4.53 0.83
C VAL A 102 10.30 6.02 1.01
N ALA A 103 9.51 6.42 2.00
CA ALA A 103 9.26 7.81 2.33
C ALA A 103 10.50 8.58 2.83
N GLU A 104 11.47 7.89 3.43
CA GLU A 104 12.73 8.47 3.91
C GLU A 104 13.75 8.75 2.79
N ARG A 105 13.44 8.42 1.53
CA ARG A 105 14.34 8.54 0.38
C ARG A 105 14.06 9.78 -0.48
#